data_AF-A0A7V4T703-F1
#
_entry.id   AF-A0A7V4T703-F1
#
_cell.length_a   1.000
_cell.length_b   1.000
_cell.length_c   1.000
_cell.angle_alpha   90.00
_cell.angle_beta   90.00
_cell.angle_gamma   90.00
#
_symmetry.space_group_name_H-M   'P 1'
#
loop_
_entity.id
_entity.type
_entity.pdbx_description
1 polymer ?
#
loop_
_entity_poly.entity_id
_entity_poly.type
_entity_poly.pdbx_seq_one_letter_code
_entity_poly.pdbx_strand_id
1 'polypeptide(L)'
;MFWDSVIDSLKVFTYWETYVAGLEYLAICFIPMAIVGMIMEKSEGGGAIVGCFSIIIFTVLKVAAMAVFVLTLAPIIFGFAEDAAWSFPWQILTTATGAFFKLVGVLIVVSIILTFIPVFGRSSSLQTLVLGGIALVLDLLILDSVSPGIVRGRVDFVPGFWFLVGFLAIGGVMSWVGMMAVAFIATTLKIDEKSIGQLFIFPIGAVFGFIPVFMYGAWLGAQMRGGF
;
A
#
# COMPACT_ATOMS: atom_id res chain seq x y z
N MET A 1 -24.09 -0.19 -3.09
CA MET A 1 -22.93 0.41 -2.38
C MET A 1 -21.67 -0.43 -2.53
N PHE A 2 -21.62 -1.65 -1.96
CA PHE A 2 -20.41 -2.48 -2.05
C PHE A 2 -19.97 -2.73 -3.50
N TRP A 3 -20.90 -3.19 -4.34
CA TRP A 3 -20.63 -3.42 -5.75
C TRP A 3 -20.28 -2.16 -6.53
N ASP A 4 -20.84 -1.01 -6.17
CA ASP A 4 -20.48 0.26 -6.79
C ASP A 4 -19.03 0.63 -6.47
N SER A 5 -18.60 0.46 -5.21
CA SER A 5 -17.19 0.65 -4.81
C SER A 5 -16.25 -0.37 -5.45
N VAL A 6 -16.71 -1.62 -5.67
CA VAL A 6 -15.96 -2.62 -6.46
C VAL A 6 -15.77 -2.10 -7.89
N ILE A 7 -16.85 -1.72 -8.57
CA ILE A 7 -16.82 -1.26 -9.96
C ILE A 7 -15.96 -0.01 -10.10
N ASP A 8 -16.13 0.97 -9.20
CA ASP A 8 -15.35 2.20 -9.21
C ASP A 8 -13.88 1.95 -8.92
N SER A 9 -13.54 0.99 -8.04
CA SER A 9 -12.15 0.60 -7.83
C SER A 9 -11.51 -0.03 -9.08
N LEU A 10 -12.29 -0.76 -9.89
CA LEU A 10 -11.79 -1.35 -11.12
C LEU A 10 -11.47 -0.29 -12.17
N LYS A 11 -12.16 0.86 -12.14
CA LYS A 11 -11.84 2.01 -12.99
C LYS A 11 -10.46 2.60 -12.65
N VAL A 12 -9.95 2.47 -11.43
CA VAL A 12 -8.59 2.94 -11.10
C VAL A 12 -7.54 2.25 -11.99
N PHE A 13 -7.76 1.00 -12.38
CA PHE A 13 -6.88 0.28 -13.31
C PHE A 13 -6.98 0.72 -14.77
N THR A 14 -7.97 1.55 -15.15
CA THR A 14 -8.03 2.08 -16.53
C THR A 14 -7.08 3.25 -16.75
N TYR A 15 -6.55 3.83 -15.66
CA TYR A 15 -5.60 4.95 -15.69
C TYR A 15 -4.17 4.45 -15.82
N TRP A 16 -3.39 5.01 -16.75
CA TRP A 16 -2.00 4.61 -16.97
C TRP A 16 -1.12 4.98 -15.76
N GLU A 17 -1.49 6.05 -15.05
CA GLU A 17 -0.86 6.57 -13.84
C GLU A 17 -0.79 5.50 -12.74
N THR A 18 -1.82 4.64 -12.65
CA THR A 18 -1.86 3.56 -11.66
C THR A 18 -0.71 2.57 -11.88
N TYR A 19 -0.38 2.27 -13.13
CA TYR A 19 0.73 1.37 -13.46
C TYR A 19 2.08 2.04 -13.22
N VAL A 20 2.20 3.33 -13.53
CA VAL A 20 3.46 4.06 -13.31
C VAL A 20 3.73 4.28 -11.83
N ALA A 21 2.71 4.63 -11.03
CA ALA A 21 2.82 4.66 -9.58
C ALA A 21 3.14 3.27 -9.02
N GLY A 22 2.59 2.21 -9.60
CA GLY A 22 2.92 0.83 -9.23
C GLY A 22 4.39 0.50 -9.50
N LEU A 23 4.93 0.92 -10.63
CA LEU A 23 6.36 0.78 -10.94
C LEU A 23 7.24 1.60 -9.99
N GLU A 24 6.83 2.81 -9.64
CA GLU A 24 7.52 3.65 -8.65
C GLU A 24 7.53 2.96 -7.27
N TYR A 25 6.39 2.44 -6.81
CA TYR A 25 6.29 1.66 -5.57
C TYR A 25 7.26 0.48 -5.57
N LEU A 26 7.29 -0.28 -6.68
CA LEU A 26 8.20 -1.41 -6.84
C LEU A 26 9.66 -0.96 -6.87
N ALA A 27 10.00 0.15 -7.52
CA ALA A 27 11.36 0.69 -7.57
C ALA A 27 11.85 1.13 -6.18
N ILE A 28 11.03 1.85 -5.42
CA ILE A 28 11.34 2.28 -4.04
C ILE A 28 11.59 1.07 -3.13
N CYS A 29 10.84 -0.03 -3.33
CA CYS A 29 11.03 -1.25 -2.57
C CYS A 29 12.26 -2.06 -3.05
N PHE A 30 12.40 -2.28 -4.35
CA PHE A 30 13.39 -3.21 -4.92
C PHE A 30 14.80 -2.65 -4.97
N ILE A 31 14.99 -1.38 -5.31
CA ILE A 31 16.34 -0.82 -5.49
C ILE A 31 17.15 -0.93 -4.20
N PRO A 32 16.65 -0.50 -3.02
CA PRO A 32 17.39 -0.64 -1.78
C PRO A 32 17.62 -2.10 -1.39
N MET A 33 16.65 -2.99 -1.64
CA MET A 33 16.80 -4.42 -1.37
C MET A 33 17.91 -5.04 -2.21
N ALA A 34 17.99 -4.71 -3.50
CA ALA A 34 19.05 -5.19 -4.38
C ALA A 34 20.42 -4.69 -3.92
N ILE A 35 20.52 -3.41 -3.52
CA ILE A 35 21.75 -2.83 -2.97
C ILE A 35 22.19 -3.56 -1.71
N VAL A 36 21.27 -3.78 -0.75
CA VAL A 36 21.57 -4.50 0.50
C VAL A 36 21.99 -5.94 0.21
N GLY A 37 21.30 -6.64 -0.69
CA GLY A 37 21.65 -8.01 -1.10
C GLY A 37 23.06 -8.11 -1.67
N MET A 38 23.44 -7.20 -2.59
CA MET A 38 24.79 -7.15 -3.17
C MET A 38 25.88 -6.85 -2.13
N ILE A 39 25.56 -6.07 -1.09
CA ILE A 39 26.50 -5.78 0.00
C ILE A 39 26.64 -7.00 0.91
N MET A 40 25.55 -7.72 1.19
CA MET A 40 25.54 -8.90 2.05
C MET A 40 26.32 -10.07 1.45
N GLU A 41 26.21 -10.31 0.14
CA GLU A 41 26.97 -11.38 -0.53
C GLU A 41 28.48 -11.21 -0.41
N LYS A 42 28.97 -9.98 -0.19
CA LYS A 42 30.41 -9.69 -0.03
C LYS A 42 30.90 -9.79 1.42
N SER A 43 30.01 -9.97 2.39
CA SER A 43 30.34 -9.92 3.82
C SER A 43 30.13 -11.28 4.49
N GLU A 44 31.20 -12.09 4.57
CA GLU A 44 31.14 -13.43 5.20
C GLU A 44 30.90 -13.40 6.73
N GLY A 45 31.08 -12.25 7.39
CA GLY A 45 31.03 -12.14 8.86
C GLY A 45 29.83 -11.40 9.47
N GLY A 46 28.97 -10.76 8.66
CA GLY A 46 27.95 -9.81 9.15
C GLY A 46 26.51 -10.35 9.27
N GLY A 47 26.26 -11.62 8.91
CA GLY A 47 24.92 -12.12 8.56
C GLY A 47 23.81 -11.91 9.59
N ALA A 48 24.10 -12.02 10.89
CA ALA A 48 23.06 -11.94 11.94
C ALA A 48 22.63 -10.51 12.28
N ILE A 49 23.57 -9.55 12.36
CA ILE A 49 23.26 -8.14 12.71
C ILE A 49 22.59 -7.43 11.53
N VAL A 50 23.00 -7.76 10.30
CA VAL A 50 22.37 -7.23 9.09
C VAL A 50 20.95 -7.77 8.91
N GLY A 51 20.68 -9.01 9.34
CA GLY A 51 19.35 -9.61 9.30
C GLY A 51 18.27 -8.79 10.00
N CYS A 52 18.42 -8.48 11.29
CA CYS A 52 17.41 -7.71 12.03
C CYS A 52 17.27 -6.27 11.51
N PHE A 53 18.38 -5.61 11.17
CA PHE A 53 18.34 -4.23 10.68
C PHE A 53 17.70 -4.12 9.30
N SER A 54 17.92 -5.12 8.44
CA SER A 54 17.30 -5.20 7.11
C SER A 54 15.77 -5.29 7.18
N ILE A 55 15.22 -5.99 8.17
CA ILE A 55 13.76 -6.09 8.39
C ILE A 55 13.16 -4.72 8.71
N ILE A 56 13.83 -3.95 9.58
CA ILE A 56 13.36 -2.60 9.96
C ILE A 56 13.46 -1.66 8.76
N ILE A 57 14.60 -1.60 8.08
CA ILE A 57 14.78 -0.76 6.88
C ILE A 57 13.73 -1.11 5.84
N PHE A 58 13.53 -2.40 5.56
CA PHE A 58 12.56 -2.84 4.57
C PHE A 58 11.13 -2.44 4.95
N THR A 59 10.79 -2.56 6.23
CA THR A 59 9.47 -2.10 6.73
C THR A 59 9.29 -0.60 6.52
N VAL A 60 10.30 0.20 6.83
CA VAL A 60 10.27 1.66 6.63
C VAL A 60 10.12 2.00 5.15
N LEU A 61 10.90 1.36 4.27
CA LEU A 61 10.84 1.58 2.83
C LEU A 61 9.50 1.18 2.23
N LYS A 62 8.96 0.00 2.62
CA LYS A 62 7.65 -0.47 2.17
C LYS A 62 6.54 0.51 2.57
N VAL A 63 6.59 1.02 3.80
CA VAL A 63 5.63 2.00 4.31
C VAL A 63 5.78 3.34 3.61
N ALA A 64 7.01 3.82 3.37
CA ALA A 64 7.26 5.05 2.63
C ALA A 64 6.75 4.94 1.19
N ALA A 65 7.04 3.83 0.51
CA ALA A 65 6.54 3.54 -0.83
C ALA A 65 5.01 3.51 -0.86
N MET A 66 4.37 2.86 0.13
CA MET A 66 2.91 2.83 0.29
C MET A 66 2.33 4.24 0.44
N ALA A 67 2.94 5.08 1.29
CA ALA A 67 2.50 6.45 1.51
C ALA A 67 2.62 7.28 0.22
N VAL A 68 3.76 7.22 -0.48
CA VAL A 68 3.97 7.92 -1.76
C VAL A 68 2.95 7.44 -2.80
N PHE A 69 2.72 6.13 -2.91
CA PHE A 69 1.76 5.55 -3.84
C PHE A 69 0.33 6.02 -3.56
N VAL A 70 -0.12 5.92 -2.31
CA VAL A 70 -1.49 6.30 -1.91
C VAL A 70 -1.71 7.79 -2.11
N LEU A 71 -0.77 8.65 -1.66
CA LEU A 71 -0.88 10.10 -1.84
C LEU A 71 -0.90 10.49 -3.33
N THR A 72 -0.07 9.86 -4.16
CA THR A 72 -0.02 10.15 -5.60
C THR A 72 -1.33 9.79 -6.29
N LEU A 73 -1.91 8.63 -5.98
CA LEU A 73 -3.14 8.15 -6.59
C LEU A 73 -4.41 8.59 -5.87
N ALA A 74 -4.32 9.28 -4.73
CA ALA A 74 -5.48 9.70 -3.94
C ALA A 74 -6.58 10.39 -4.75
N PRO A 75 -6.30 11.35 -5.67
CA PRO A 75 -7.36 11.98 -6.47
C PRO A 75 -8.13 10.98 -7.33
N ILE A 76 -7.44 10.00 -7.91
CA ILE A 76 -8.06 8.96 -8.74
C ILE A 76 -8.83 7.97 -7.86
N ILE A 77 -8.22 7.52 -6.76
CA ILE A 77 -8.81 6.56 -5.82
C ILE A 77 -10.11 7.10 -5.20
N PHE A 78 -10.14 8.37 -4.81
CA PHE A 78 -11.34 9.01 -4.27
C PHE A 78 -12.32 9.47 -5.36
N GLY A 79 -11.93 9.44 -6.64
CA GLY A 79 -12.75 9.88 -7.76
C GLY A 79 -12.95 11.40 -7.80
N PHE A 80 -11.93 12.16 -7.39
CA PHE A 80 -11.88 13.62 -7.45
C PHE A 80 -11.30 14.15 -8.76
N ALA A 81 -10.38 13.40 -9.38
CA ALA A 81 -9.74 13.76 -10.64
C ALA A 81 -9.41 12.52 -11.47
N GLU A 82 -9.19 12.73 -12.77
CA GLU A 82 -8.71 11.70 -13.70
C GLU A 82 -7.17 11.59 -13.71
N ASP A 83 -6.48 12.62 -13.23
CA ASP A 83 -5.02 12.69 -13.16
C ASP A 83 -4.48 12.39 -11.75
N ALA A 84 -3.31 11.75 -11.68
CA ALA A 84 -2.59 11.53 -10.44
C ALA A 84 -1.87 12.80 -9.96
N ALA A 85 -1.80 13.00 -8.65
CA ALA A 85 -1.11 14.15 -8.06
C ALA A 85 0.37 13.83 -7.76
N TRP A 86 1.18 13.69 -8.82
CA TRP A 86 2.61 13.32 -8.75
C TRP A 86 3.45 14.18 -7.80
N SER A 87 3.11 15.47 -7.66
CA SER A 87 3.82 16.38 -6.77
C SER A 87 3.34 16.31 -5.33
N PHE A 88 2.18 15.69 -5.05
CA PHE A 88 1.52 15.79 -3.76
C PHE A 88 2.31 15.17 -2.59
N PRO A 89 2.91 13.96 -2.71
CA PRO A 89 3.76 13.42 -1.64
C PRO A 89 4.89 14.37 -1.27
N TRP A 90 5.53 14.98 -2.28
CA TRP A 90 6.65 15.90 -2.12
C TRP A 90 6.22 17.26 -1.56
N GLN A 91 5.05 17.73 -1.98
CA GLN A 91 4.43 18.93 -1.42
C GLN A 91 4.14 18.73 0.06
N ILE A 92 3.47 17.65 0.47
CA ILE A 92 3.20 17.39 1.89
C ILE A 92 4.51 17.28 2.68
N LEU A 93 5.52 16.60 2.12
CA LEU A 93 6.83 16.48 2.78
C LEU A 93 7.48 17.85 3.07
N THR A 94 7.30 18.83 2.18
CA THR A 94 7.93 20.16 2.29
C THR A 94 7.07 21.19 3.01
N THR A 95 5.74 21.15 2.84
CA THR A 95 4.81 22.14 3.42
C THR A 95 4.21 21.70 4.74
N ALA A 96 4.03 20.39 4.94
CA ALA A 96 3.40 19.79 6.12
C ALA A 96 4.23 18.60 6.63
N THR A 97 5.54 18.79 6.77
CA THR A 97 6.52 17.76 7.14
C THR A 97 6.09 16.93 8.36
N GLY A 98 5.52 17.58 9.39
CA GLY A 98 5.03 16.89 10.59
C GLY A 98 3.86 15.94 10.31
N ALA A 99 2.96 16.29 9.38
CA ALA A 99 1.85 15.44 8.99
C ALA A 99 2.34 14.21 8.18
N PHE A 100 3.31 14.42 7.28
CA PHE A 100 3.95 13.32 6.56
C PHE A 100 4.67 12.35 7.50
N PHE A 101 5.46 12.85 8.45
CA PHE A 101 6.13 12.00 9.45
C PHE A 101 5.14 11.28 10.37
N LYS A 102 4.02 11.92 10.71
CA LYS A 102 2.93 11.27 11.44
C LYS A 102 2.32 10.14 10.62
N LEU A 103 2.05 10.36 9.33
CA LEU A 103 1.55 9.33 8.41
C LEU A 103 2.49 8.13 8.37
N VAL A 104 3.75 8.35 8.01
CA VAL A 104 4.76 7.29 7.90
C VAL A 104 4.98 6.61 9.25
N GLY A 105 5.06 7.37 10.34
CA GLY A 105 5.26 6.85 11.70
C GLY A 105 4.11 5.94 12.16
N VAL A 106 2.86 6.35 11.95
CA VAL A 106 1.68 5.53 12.27
C VAL A 106 1.70 4.24 11.46
N LEU A 107 1.97 4.32 10.16
CA LEU A 107 2.04 3.15 9.29
C LEU A 107 3.17 2.19 9.69
N ILE A 108 4.34 2.68 10.11
CA ILE A 108 5.43 1.85 10.62
C ILE A 108 4.99 1.11 11.89
N VAL A 109 4.43 1.82 12.87
CA VAL A 109 3.98 1.22 14.14
C VAL A 109 2.92 0.16 13.88
N VAL A 110 1.94 0.46 13.03
CA VAL A 110 0.89 -0.51 12.66
C VAL A 110 1.49 -1.70 11.92
N SER A 111 2.43 -1.49 10.98
CA SER A 111 3.08 -2.59 10.25
C SER A 111 3.82 -3.54 11.21
N ILE A 112 4.52 -3.01 12.21
CA ILE A 112 5.19 -3.81 13.24
C ILE A 112 4.15 -4.61 14.04
N ILE A 113 3.08 -3.96 14.51
CA ILE A 113 2.00 -4.65 15.26
C ILE A 113 1.38 -5.78 14.43
N LEU A 114 1.05 -5.51 13.16
CA LEU A 114 0.46 -6.50 12.25
C LEU A 114 1.37 -7.70 12.02
N THR A 115 2.70 -7.51 12.07
CA THR A 115 3.68 -8.59 11.91
C THR A 115 3.59 -9.61 13.05
N PHE A 116 3.19 -9.20 14.26
CA PHE A 116 3.01 -10.10 15.39
C PHE A 116 1.66 -10.85 15.38
N ILE A 117 0.72 -10.49 14.50
CA ILE A 117 -0.57 -11.17 14.40
C ILE A 117 -0.46 -12.29 13.35
N PRO A 118 -0.60 -13.59 13.69
CA PRO A 118 -0.27 -14.69 12.78
C PRO A 118 -0.98 -14.66 11.42
N VAL A 119 -2.24 -14.23 11.40
CA VAL A 119 -3.04 -14.13 10.16
C VAL A 119 -2.53 -13.01 9.25
N PHE A 120 -2.26 -11.83 9.81
CA PHE A 120 -1.76 -10.68 9.05
C PHE A 120 -0.27 -10.81 8.71
N GLY A 121 0.54 -11.38 9.61
CA GLY A 121 1.96 -11.63 9.40
C GLY A 121 2.26 -12.51 8.18
N ARG A 122 1.33 -13.42 7.83
CA ARG A 122 1.49 -14.33 6.69
C ARG A 122 0.93 -13.79 5.36
N SER A 123 -0.05 -12.88 5.40
CA SER A 123 -0.70 -12.37 4.19
C SER A 123 -0.28 -10.94 3.92
N SER A 124 0.66 -10.77 2.97
CA SER A 124 1.13 -9.45 2.56
C SER A 124 0.01 -8.57 1.99
N SER A 125 -0.99 -9.14 1.31
CA SER A 125 -2.11 -8.37 0.77
C SER A 125 -3.03 -7.83 1.87
N LEU A 126 -3.28 -8.60 2.94
CA LEU A 126 -4.06 -8.12 4.09
C LEU A 126 -3.32 -7.01 4.84
N GLN A 127 -2.00 -7.09 4.96
CA GLN A 127 -1.20 -5.98 5.49
C GLN A 127 -1.34 -4.74 4.60
N THR A 128 -1.23 -4.89 3.28
CA THR A 128 -1.43 -3.78 2.33
C THR A 128 -2.82 -3.18 2.45
N LEU A 129 -3.86 -4.00 2.62
CA LEU A 129 -5.23 -3.51 2.84
C LEU A 129 -5.32 -2.63 4.10
N VAL A 130 -4.80 -3.11 5.23
CA VAL A 130 -4.86 -2.35 6.49
C VAL A 130 -4.02 -1.08 6.41
N LEU A 131 -2.77 -1.19 5.94
CA LEU A 131 -1.86 -0.04 5.85
C LEU A 131 -2.34 0.98 4.82
N GLY A 132 -2.77 0.53 3.64
CA GLY A 132 -3.31 1.40 2.60
C GLY A 132 -4.63 2.05 3.03
N GLY A 133 -5.50 1.32 3.74
CA GLY A 133 -6.72 1.88 4.33
C GLY A 133 -6.43 2.97 5.35
N ILE A 134 -5.49 2.74 6.26
CA ILE A 134 -5.05 3.76 7.23
C ILE A 134 -4.40 4.95 6.50
N ALA A 135 -3.61 4.69 5.47
CA ALA A 135 -2.99 5.76 4.68
C ALA A 135 -4.04 6.65 4.00
N LEU A 136 -5.10 6.06 3.42
CA LEU A 136 -6.20 6.81 2.83
C LEU A 136 -6.96 7.64 3.87
N VAL A 137 -7.24 7.09 5.05
CA VAL A 137 -7.90 7.85 6.14
C VAL A 137 -7.04 9.04 6.56
N LEU A 138 -5.74 8.81 6.77
CA LEU A 138 -4.82 9.87 7.15
C LEU A 138 -4.64 10.91 6.04
N ASP A 139 -4.65 10.49 4.79
CA ASP A 139 -4.63 11.40 3.65
C ASP A 139 -5.86 12.32 3.62
N LEU A 140 -7.07 11.80 3.85
CA LEU A 140 -8.25 12.65 3.99
C LEU A 140 -8.14 13.67 5.12
N LEU A 141 -7.57 13.27 6.26
CA LEU A 141 -7.33 14.17 7.38
C LEU A 141 -6.28 15.24 7.03
N ILE A 142 -5.26 14.89 6.24
CA ILE A 142 -4.26 15.85 5.74
C ILE A 142 -4.92 16.81 4.76
N LEU A 143 -5.69 16.31 3.79
CA LEU A 143 -6.41 17.11 2.81
C LEU A 143 -7.36 18.12 3.47
N ASP A 144 -8.13 17.70 4.47
CA ASP A 144 -9.02 18.60 5.20
C ASP A 144 -8.23 19.64 6.03
N SER A 145 -7.04 19.28 6.53
CA SER A 145 -6.19 20.25 7.25
C SER A 145 -5.56 21.30 6.33
N VAL A 146 -5.25 20.94 5.08
CA VAL A 146 -4.61 21.84 4.10
C VAL A 146 -5.66 22.66 3.34
N SER A 147 -6.82 22.09 3.08
CA SER A 147 -7.91 22.71 2.32
C SER A 147 -9.25 22.41 3.01
N PRO A 148 -9.57 23.18 4.08
CA PRO A 148 -10.76 22.95 4.87
C PRO A 148 -12.01 23.07 4.00
N GLY A 149 -12.92 22.09 4.10
CA GLY A 149 -14.16 22.04 3.33
C GLY A 149 -14.07 21.27 2.01
N ILE A 150 -12.96 20.56 1.75
CA ILE A 150 -12.94 19.45 0.79
C ILE A 150 -13.81 18.30 1.30
N VAL A 151 -13.68 17.96 2.59
CA VAL A 151 -14.49 16.92 3.23
C VAL A 151 -15.81 17.55 3.69
N ARG A 152 -16.78 17.63 2.78
CA ARG A 152 -18.09 18.24 3.05
C ARG A 152 -19.04 17.23 3.71
N GLY A 153 -18.77 16.83 4.94
CA GLY A 153 -19.72 16.02 5.72
C GLY A 153 -19.11 15.12 6.77
N ARG A 154 -19.95 14.35 7.45
CA ARG A 154 -19.51 13.23 8.27
C ARG A 154 -19.09 12.09 7.35
N VAL A 155 -17.79 11.84 7.28
CA VAL A 155 -17.25 10.64 6.64
C VAL A 155 -17.17 9.56 7.71
N ASP A 156 -17.86 8.45 7.50
CA ASP A 156 -17.66 7.26 8.31
C ASP A 156 -16.38 6.58 7.83
N PHE A 157 -15.37 6.50 8.70
CA PHE A 157 -14.10 5.85 8.38
C PHE A 157 -14.21 4.32 8.46
N VAL A 158 -15.15 3.80 9.25
CA VAL A 158 -15.31 2.36 9.44
C VAL A 158 -16.52 1.90 8.61
N PRO A 159 -16.31 1.02 7.62
CA PRO A 159 -17.41 0.52 6.81
C PRO A 159 -18.31 -0.39 7.65
N GLY A 160 -19.59 -0.46 7.30
CA GLY A 160 -20.55 -1.34 7.98
C GLY A 160 -20.12 -2.82 7.93
N PHE A 161 -20.62 -3.62 8.87
CA PHE A 161 -20.20 -5.02 9.06
C PHE A 161 -20.13 -5.84 7.75
N TRP A 162 -21.20 -5.84 6.96
CA TRP A 162 -21.26 -6.60 5.70
C TRP A 162 -20.24 -6.13 4.65
N PHE A 163 -19.97 -4.82 4.65
CA PHE A 163 -19.01 -4.22 3.74
C PHE A 163 -17.57 -4.61 4.14
N LEU A 164 -17.29 -4.62 5.45
CA LEU A 164 -16.02 -5.12 5.99
C LEU A 164 -15.81 -6.62 5.66
N VAL A 165 -16.86 -7.45 5.81
CA VAL A 165 -16.81 -8.87 5.40
C VAL A 165 -16.48 -8.99 3.91
N GLY A 166 -17.08 -8.15 3.06
CA GLY A 166 -16.78 -8.09 1.63
C GLY A 166 -15.31 -7.74 1.33
N PHE A 167 -14.75 -6.73 2.03
CA PHE A 167 -13.33 -6.39 1.88
C PHE A 167 -12.40 -7.52 2.31
N LEU A 168 -12.70 -8.19 3.43
CA LEU A 168 -11.92 -9.32 3.91
C LEU A 168 -11.99 -10.50 2.95
N ALA A 169 -13.17 -10.77 2.39
CA ALA A 169 -13.35 -11.82 1.39
C ALA A 169 -12.54 -11.53 0.12
N ILE A 170 -12.67 -10.33 -0.47
CA ILE A 170 -11.90 -9.96 -1.66
C ILE A 170 -10.41 -9.87 -1.36
N GLY A 171 -10.01 -9.30 -0.24
CA GLY A 171 -8.61 -9.25 0.19
C GLY A 171 -8.01 -10.65 0.37
N GLY A 172 -8.79 -11.60 0.88
CA GLY A 172 -8.42 -13.02 0.96
C GLY A 172 -8.26 -13.68 -0.42
N VAL A 173 -9.22 -13.48 -1.33
CA VAL A 173 -9.14 -13.99 -2.71
C VAL A 173 -7.94 -13.37 -3.43
N MET A 174 -7.72 -12.06 -3.31
CA MET A 174 -6.57 -11.39 -3.90
C MET A 174 -5.24 -11.82 -3.27
N SER A 175 -5.21 -12.13 -1.97
CA SER A 175 -4.04 -12.76 -1.34
C SER A 175 -3.72 -14.09 -2.00
N TRP A 176 -4.73 -14.91 -2.23
CA TRP A 176 -4.57 -16.23 -2.83
C TRP A 176 -4.11 -16.12 -4.29
N VAL A 177 -4.74 -15.27 -5.08
CA VAL A 177 -4.33 -14.99 -6.47
C VAL A 177 -2.89 -14.46 -6.52
N GLY A 178 -2.53 -13.53 -5.64
CA GLY A 178 -1.17 -13.00 -5.55
C GLY A 178 -0.14 -14.09 -5.24
N MET A 179 -0.44 -14.99 -4.30
CA MET A 179 0.43 -16.15 -4.01
C MET A 179 0.58 -17.08 -5.22
N MET A 180 -0.49 -17.36 -5.95
CA MET A 180 -0.43 -18.18 -7.17
C MET A 180 0.39 -17.52 -8.27
N ALA A 181 0.20 -16.22 -8.51
CA ALA A 181 0.97 -15.46 -9.50
C ALA A 181 2.46 -15.45 -9.17
N VAL A 182 2.79 -15.18 -7.90
CA VAL A 182 4.15 -15.25 -7.37
C VAL A 182 4.76 -16.63 -7.57
N ALA A 183 4.06 -17.71 -7.19
CA ALA A 183 4.55 -19.07 -7.33
C ALA A 183 4.79 -19.45 -8.79
N PHE A 184 3.91 -19.00 -9.70
CA PHE A 184 4.06 -19.20 -11.13
C PHE A 184 5.30 -18.49 -11.69
N ILE A 185 5.52 -17.22 -11.31
CA ILE A 185 6.71 -16.45 -11.72
C ILE A 185 7.99 -17.11 -11.18
N ALA A 186 8.01 -17.50 -9.91
CA ALA A 186 9.16 -18.16 -9.31
C ALA A 186 9.51 -19.48 -10.03
N THR A 187 8.50 -20.28 -10.36
CA THR A 187 8.66 -21.56 -11.06
C THR A 187 9.17 -21.36 -12.49
N THR A 188 8.60 -20.41 -13.23
CA THR A 188 8.97 -20.13 -14.63
C THR A 188 10.37 -19.54 -14.76
N LEU A 189 10.78 -18.70 -13.83
CA LEU A 189 12.11 -18.07 -13.81
C LEU A 189 13.19 -18.95 -13.16
N LYS A 190 12.85 -20.16 -12.68
CA LYS A 190 13.77 -21.08 -11.96
C LYS A 190 14.55 -20.37 -10.85
N ILE A 191 13.85 -19.52 -10.12
CA ILE A 191 14.45 -18.74 -9.06
C ILE A 191 14.79 -19.68 -7.91
N ASP A 192 16.09 -19.82 -7.60
CA ASP A 192 16.56 -20.61 -6.47
C ASP A 192 16.04 -20.02 -5.15
N GLU A 193 15.58 -20.88 -4.24
CA GLU A 193 14.96 -20.50 -2.96
C GLU A 193 15.94 -19.74 -2.05
N LYS A 194 17.25 -19.81 -2.33
CA LYS A 194 18.30 -19.55 -1.33
C LYS A 194 18.90 -18.15 -1.22
N SER A 195 18.67 -17.17 -2.10
CA SER A 195 19.38 -15.87 -1.91
C SER A 195 18.61 -14.61 -2.31
N ILE A 196 17.96 -14.59 -3.46
CA ILE A 196 17.42 -13.32 -4.03
C ILE A 196 15.96 -13.46 -4.46
N GLY A 197 15.53 -14.68 -4.75
CA GLY A 197 14.19 -14.96 -5.21
C GLY A 197 13.06 -14.52 -4.30
N GLN A 198 13.22 -14.79 -3.01
CA GLN A 198 12.22 -14.43 -2.00
C GLN A 198 12.05 -12.91 -1.88
N LEU A 199 13.10 -12.11 -2.15
CA LEU A 199 13.03 -10.65 -2.10
C LEU A 199 12.16 -10.08 -3.23
N PHE A 200 12.12 -10.73 -4.40
CA PHE A 200 11.26 -10.33 -5.53
C PHE A 200 9.79 -10.69 -5.35
N ILE A 201 9.53 -11.75 -4.60
CA ILE A 201 8.20 -12.31 -4.37
C ILE A 201 7.31 -11.36 -3.54
N PHE A 202 7.88 -10.70 -2.52
CA PHE A 202 7.12 -9.88 -1.57
C PHE A 202 6.39 -8.69 -2.21
N PRO A 203 7.05 -7.83 -3.02
CA PRO A 203 6.39 -6.65 -3.56
C PRO A 203 5.33 -6.99 -4.62
N ILE A 204 5.50 -8.07 -5.38
CA ILE A 204 4.50 -8.53 -6.35
C ILE A 204 3.21 -8.95 -5.64
N GLY A 205 3.32 -9.73 -4.55
CA GLY A 205 2.16 -10.08 -3.73
C GLY A 205 1.47 -8.86 -3.11
N ALA A 206 2.24 -7.83 -2.77
CA ALA A 206 1.69 -6.57 -2.24
C ALA A 206 0.84 -5.81 -3.27
N VAL A 207 1.14 -5.93 -4.58
CA VAL A 207 0.37 -5.26 -5.65
C VAL A 207 -1.10 -5.70 -5.64
N PHE A 208 -1.37 -6.99 -5.44
CA PHE A 208 -2.74 -7.51 -5.33
C PHE A 208 -3.48 -6.99 -4.10
N GLY A 209 -2.74 -6.58 -3.07
CA GLY A 209 -3.29 -5.92 -1.89
C GLY A 209 -3.82 -4.51 -2.17
N PHE A 210 -3.43 -3.86 -3.27
CA PHE A 210 -3.97 -2.53 -3.61
C PHE A 210 -5.41 -2.57 -4.11
N ILE A 211 -5.88 -3.69 -4.68
CA ILE A 211 -7.26 -3.83 -5.13
C ILE A 211 -8.26 -3.52 -4.01
N PRO A 212 -8.23 -4.20 -2.85
CA PRO A 212 -9.14 -3.88 -1.76
C PRO A 212 -8.87 -2.49 -1.14
N VAL A 213 -7.65 -1.94 -1.25
CA VAL A 213 -7.36 -0.54 -0.85
C VAL A 213 -8.11 0.44 -1.76
N PHE A 214 -8.09 0.24 -3.07
CA PHE A 214 -8.82 1.07 -4.03
C PHE A 214 -10.32 0.98 -3.82
N MET A 215 -10.85 -0.21 -3.51
CA MET A 215 -12.25 -0.35 -3.17
C MET A 215 -12.62 0.44 -1.91
N TYR A 216 -11.77 0.43 -0.88
CA TYR A 216 -11.98 1.21 0.32
C TYR A 216 -11.89 2.71 0.05
N GLY A 217 -10.92 3.15 -0.74
CA GLY A 217 -10.81 4.54 -1.16
C GLY A 217 -11.98 5.01 -2.02
N ALA A 218 -12.48 4.20 -2.95
CA ALA A 218 -13.67 4.51 -3.74
C ALA A 218 -14.92 4.65 -2.85
N TRP A 219 -15.05 3.81 -1.82
CA TRP A 219 -16.12 3.92 -0.83
C TRP A 219 -16.02 5.22 -0.01
N LEU A 220 -14.82 5.60 0.44
CA LEU A 220 -14.59 6.90 1.09
C LEU A 220 -14.89 8.08 0.14
N GLY A 221 -14.46 7.97 -1.11
CA GLY A 221 -14.68 8.94 -2.18
C GLY A 221 -16.16 9.20 -2.46
N ALA A 222 -16.97 8.15 -2.48
CA ALA A 222 -18.42 8.26 -2.63
C ALA A 222 -19.05 9.06 -1.48
N GLN A 223 -18.57 8.89 -0.24
CA GLN A 223 -19.10 9.60 0.93
C GLN A 223 -18.86 11.10 0.83
N MET A 224 -17.66 11.49 0.41
CA MET A 224 -17.29 12.90 0.30
C MET A 224 -18.02 13.65 -0.81
N ARG A 225 -18.44 12.94 -1.88
CA ARG A 225 -19.19 13.52 -3.00
C ARG A 225 -20.70 13.64 -2.72
N GLY A 226 -21.16 13.31 -1.52
CA GLY A 226 -22.58 13.36 -1.17
C GLY A 226 -23.40 12.26 -1.87
N GLY A 227 -22.79 11.11 -2.19
CA GLY A 227 -23.48 9.94 -2.75
C GLY A 227 -24.37 9.20 -1.75
N PHE A 228 -24.92 9.91 -0.76
CA PHE A 228 -25.67 9.39 0.39
C PHE A 228 -26.84 10.30 0.73
#